data_AF-A0A9R0P5Y1-F1
#
_entry.id   AF-A0A9R0P5Y1-F1
#
_cell.length_a   1.000
_cell.length_b   1.000
_cell.length_c   1.000
_cell.angle_alpha   90.00
_cell.angle_beta   90.00
_cell.angle_gamma   90.00
#
_symmetry.space_group_name_H-M   'P 1'
#
loop_
_entity.id
_entity.type
_entity.pdbx_description
1 polymer ?
#
loop_
_entity_poly.entity_id
_entity_poly.type
_entity_poly.pdbx_seq_one_letter_code
_entity_poly.pdbx_strand_id
1 'polypeptide(L)'
;MTRLDFGFADLVLDRMGAITGELGELLADLEARVEPELAGWTPEAREEYWRAKCDWARAAGRMPGCLERARAAFGELSSRA
;
A
#
# COMPACT_ATOMS: atom_id res chain seq x y z
N MET A 1 -17.39 5.77 29.61
CA MET A 1 -16.16 6.42 29.11
C MET A 1 -15.37 5.34 28.37
N THR A 2 -15.49 5.30 27.05
CA THR A 2 -14.78 4.34 26.19
C THR A 2 -13.30 4.67 26.25
N ARG A 3 -12.56 3.94 27.09
CA ARG A 3 -11.10 3.90 27.06
C ARG A 3 -10.75 3.53 25.61
N LEU A 4 -10.11 4.43 24.89
CA LEU A 4 -9.62 4.15 23.53
C LEU A 4 -8.81 2.85 23.61
N ASP A 5 -9.26 1.81 22.90
CA ASP A 5 -8.55 0.53 22.86
C ASP A 5 -7.38 0.67 21.89
N PHE A 6 -6.31 1.30 22.37
CA PHE A 6 -5.09 1.52 21.61
C PHE A 6 -4.40 0.20 21.23
N GLY A 7 -4.65 -0.90 21.97
CA GLY A 7 -4.17 -2.23 21.59
C GLY A 7 -4.87 -2.77 20.35
N PHE A 8 -6.18 -2.54 20.23
CA PHE A 8 -6.91 -2.86 19.01
C PHE A 8 -6.48 -1.99 17.82
N ALA A 9 -6.20 -0.70 18.03
CA ALA A 9 -5.70 0.18 16.97
C ALA A 9 -4.37 -0.31 16.39
N ASP A 10 -3.41 -0.68 17.25
CA ASP A 10 -2.12 -1.24 16.81
C ASP A 10 -2.30 -2.56 16.05
N LEU A 11 -3.15 -3.47 16.55
CA LEU A 11 -3.46 -4.73 15.86
C LEU A 11 -4.02 -4.50 14.44
N VAL A 12 -4.92 -3.52 14.30
CA VAL A 12 -5.51 -3.18 13.00
C VAL A 12 -4.45 -2.58 12.07
N LEU A 13 -3.60 -1.68 12.57
CA LEU A 13 -2.54 -1.07 11.77
C LEU A 13 -1.50 -2.09 11.31
N ASP A 14 -1.13 -3.04 12.16
CA ASP A 14 -0.21 -4.13 11.80
C ASP A 14 -0.82 -5.02 10.70
N ARG A 15 -2.12 -5.34 10.81
CA ARG A 15 -2.84 -6.07 9.76
C ARG A 15 -2.89 -5.29 8.45
N MET A 16 -3.14 -3.99 8.49
CA MET A 16 -3.10 -3.15 7.29
C MET A 16 -1.70 -3.11 6.67
N GLY A 17 -0.66 -3.13 7.49
CA GLY A 17 0.74 -3.26 7.06
C GLY A 17 0.99 -4.56 6.30
N ALA A 18 0.55 -5.70 6.84
CA ALA A 18 0.64 -7.00 6.18
C ALA A 18 -0.07 -7.01 4.82
N ILE A 19 -1.32 -6.54 4.77
CA ILE A 19 -2.10 -6.44 3.52
C ILE A 19 -1.41 -5.52 2.49
N THR A 20 -0.81 -4.41 2.95
CA THR A 20 -0.05 -3.51 2.07
C THR A 20 1.17 -4.22 1.46
N GLY A 21 1.84 -5.08 2.25
CA GLY A 21 2.92 -5.94 1.77
C GLY A 21 2.45 -6.96 0.73
N GLU A 22 1.39 -7.72 1.06
CA GLU A 22 0.78 -8.71 0.16
C GLU A 22 0.33 -8.08 -1.17
N LEU A 23 -0.25 -6.87 -1.13
CA LEU A 23 -0.62 -6.13 -2.34
C LEU A 23 0.61 -5.80 -3.19
N GLY A 24 1.74 -5.44 -2.57
CA GLY A 24 3.00 -5.21 -3.26
C GLY A 24 3.53 -6.46 -3.97
N GLU A 25 3.45 -7.62 -3.32
CA GLU A 25 3.83 -8.91 -3.90
C GLU A 25 2.94 -9.26 -5.11
N LEU A 26 1.62 -9.11 -4.97
CA LEU A 26 0.68 -9.37 -6.07
C LEU A 26 0.91 -8.44 -7.28
N LEU A 27 1.28 -7.18 -7.03
CA LEU A 27 1.65 -6.25 -8.10
C LEU A 27 2.95 -6.68 -8.80
N ALA A 28 3.96 -7.09 -8.05
CA ALA A 28 5.21 -7.60 -8.62
C ALA A 28 4.98 -8.87 -9.47
N ASP A 29 4.12 -9.77 -9.00
CA ASP A 29 3.72 -10.97 -9.76
C ASP A 29 2.98 -10.63 -11.06
N LEU A 30 2.10 -9.63 -11.02
CA LEU A 30 1.41 -9.14 -12.21
C LEU A 30 2.42 -8.56 -13.22
N GLU A 31 3.34 -7.72 -12.77
CA GLU A 31 4.39 -7.12 -13.61
C GLU A 31 5.27 -8.19 -14.25
N ALA A 32 5.73 -9.18 -13.47
CA ALA A 32 6.58 -10.27 -13.97
C ALA A 32 5.92 -11.10 -15.09
N ARG A 33 4.58 -11.20 -15.10
CA ARG A 33 3.82 -11.91 -16.13
C ARG A 33 3.52 -11.04 -17.35
N VAL A 34 3.22 -9.76 -17.15
CA VAL A 34 2.80 -8.84 -18.23
C VAL A 34 3.99 -8.27 -19.00
N GLU A 35 5.08 -7.89 -18.31
CA GLU A 35 6.22 -7.23 -18.94
C GLU A 35 6.86 -8.01 -20.11
N PRO A 36 7.00 -9.35 -20.04
CA PRO A 36 7.48 -10.15 -21.17
C PRO A 36 6.62 -10.04 -22.44
N GLU A 37 5.32 -9.80 -22.28
CA GLU A 37 4.36 -9.74 -23.38
C GLU A 37 4.32 -8.37 -24.06
N LEU A 38 4.84 -7.32 -23.40
CA LEU A 38 4.78 -5.94 -23.89
C LEU A 38 5.39 -5.76 -25.28
N ALA A 39 6.40 -6.55 -25.64
CA ALA A 39 7.02 -6.48 -26.96
C ALA A 39 6.03 -6.77 -28.11
N GLY A 40 4.97 -7.56 -27.84
CA GLY A 40 3.91 -7.88 -28.80
C GLY A 40 2.75 -6.87 -28.82
N TRP A 41 2.75 -5.89 -27.93
CA TRP A 41 1.65 -4.92 -27.80
C TRP A 41 1.83 -3.73 -28.72
N THR A 42 0.73 -3.04 -29.04
CA THR A 42 0.81 -1.78 -29.76
C THR A 42 1.53 -0.71 -28.92
N PRO A 43 2.12 0.33 -29.54
CA PRO A 43 2.73 1.44 -28.81
C PRO A 43 1.79 2.08 -27.77
N GLU A 44 0.53 2.30 -28.13
CA GLU A 44 -0.48 2.96 -27.29
C GLU A 44 -0.81 2.10 -26.06
N ALA A 45 -0.97 0.79 -26.23
CA ALA A 45 -1.23 -0.12 -25.12
C ALA A 45 -0.07 -0.19 -24.13
N ARG A 46 1.18 -0.14 -24.62
CA ARG A 46 2.37 -0.07 -23.76
C ARG A 46 2.43 1.23 -22.98
N GLU A 47 2.11 2.35 -23.61
CA GLU A 47 2.10 3.66 -22.96
C GLU A 47 1.08 3.72 -21.82
N GLU A 48 -0.15 3.25 -22.07
CA GLU A 48 -1.19 3.16 -21.05
C GLU A 48 -0.81 2.21 -19.91
N TYR A 49 -0.17 1.08 -20.21
CA TYR A 49 0.36 0.17 -19.19
C TYR A 49 1.40 0.87 -18.29
N TRP A 50 2.38 1.54 -18.88
CA TRP A 50 3.41 2.24 -18.11
C TRP A 50 2.83 3.34 -17.23
N ARG A 51 1.81 4.05 -17.75
CA ARG A 51 1.08 5.06 -16.97
C ARG A 51 0.36 4.43 -15.77
N ALA A 52 -0.40 3.37 -16.00
CA ALA A 52 -1.11 2.65 -14.94
C ALA A 52 -0.13 2.10 -13.88
N LYS A 53 0.99 1.52 -14.33
CA LYS A 53 2.07 1.04 -13.45
C LYS A 53 2.64 2.16 -12.58
N CYS A 54 2.94 3.31 -13.16
CA CYS A 54 3.44 4.47 -12.41
C CYS A 54 2.43 4.96 -11.36
N ASP A 55 1.15 5.03 -11.72
CA ASP A 55 0.09 5.49 -10.82
C ASP A 55 -0.11 4.52 -9.64
N TRP A 56 -0.11 3.22 -9.90
CA TRP A 56 -0.17 2.20 -8.84
C TRP A 56 1.07 2.18 -7.97
N ALA A 57 2.28 2.22 -8.55
CA ALA A 57 3.52 2.27 -7.78
C ALA A 57 3.55 3.50 -6.85
N ARG A 58 3.08 4.66 -7.34
CA ARG A 58 2.94 5.86 -6.52
C ARG A 58 1.91 5.68 -5.41
N ALA A 59 0.80 4.99 -5.66
CA ALA A 59 -0.22 4.73 -4.63
C ALA A 59 0.30 3.77 -3.55
N ALA A 60 0.88 2.63 -3.95
CA ALA A 60 1.48 1.65 -3.07
C ALA A 60 2.59 2.27 -2.20
N GLY A 61 3.48 3.08 -2.80
CA GLY A 61 4.55 3.76 -2.08
C GLY A 61 4.08 4.76 -1.00
N ARG A 62 2.83 5.26 -1.07
CA ARG A 62 2.26 6.14 -0.03
C ARG A 62 1.72 5.37 1.17
N MET A 63 1.30 4.12 0.99
CA MET A 63 0.58 3.36 2.01
C MET A 63 1.38 3.14 3.30
N PRO A 64 2.67 2.72 3.26
CA PRO A 64 3.47 2.58 4.48
C PRO A 64 3.57 3.89 5.27
N GLY A 65 3.84 5.01 4.56
CA GLY A 65 3.92 6.31 5.20
C GLY A 65 2.59 6.78 5.82
N CYS A 66 1.45 6.39 5.25
CA CYS A 66 0.14 6.62 5.87
C CYS A 66 -0.05 5.84 7.17
N LEU A 67 0.40 4.58 7.20
CA LEU A 67 0.32 3.73 8.39
C LEU A 67 1.22 4.23 9.52
N GLU A 68 2.45 4.64 9.20
CA GLU A 68 3.36 5.24 10.19
C GLU A 68 2.78 6.52 10.82
N ARG A 69 2.16 7.39 10.00
CA ARG A 69 1.48 8.58 10.54
C ARG A 69 0.30 8.23 11.41
N ALA A 70 -0.46 7.18 11.08
CA ALA A 70 -1.55 6.71 11.92
C ALA A 70 -1.03 6.17 13.26
N ARG A 71 0.02 5.34 13.24
CA ARG A 71 0.67 4.81 14.45
C ARG A 71 1.18 5.93 15.37
N ALA A 72 1.83 6.94 14.79
CA ALA A 72 2.26 8.13 15.55
C ALA A 72 1.07 8.87 16.19
N ALA A 73 -0.01 9.10 15.43
CA ALA A 73 -1.19 9.80 15.94
C ALA A 73 -1.87 9.05 17.09
N PHE A 74 -2.03 7.73 16.99
CA PHE A 74 -2.58 6.92 18.08
C PHE A 74 -1.65 6.86 19.29
N GLY A 75 -0.33 6.81 19.09
CA GLY A 75 0.67 6.91 20.16
C GLY A 75 0.57 8.23 20.92
N GLU A 76 0.45 9.37 20.20
CA GLU A 76 0.24 10.67 20.82
C GLU A 76 -1.06 10.72 21.63
N LEU A 77 -2.17 10.21 21.08
CA LEU A 77 -3.45 10.15 21.81
C LEU A 77 -3.35 9.30 23.07
N SER A 78 -2.67 8.14 23.02
CA SER A 78 -2.47 7.29 24.20
C SER A 78 -1.60 7.94 25.27
N SER A 79 -0.66 8.82 24.90
CA SER A 79 0.20 9.52 25.86
C SER A 79 -0.53 10.65 26.61
N ARG A 80 -1.67 11.11 26.08
CA ARG A 80 -2.47 12.24 26.58
C ARG A 80 -3.77 11.82 27.27
N ALA A 81 -4.16 10.55 27.18
CA ALA A 81 -5.39 9.97 27.71
C ALA A 81 -5.16 9.34 29.11
#